data_AF-A0A6B3B110-F1
#
_entry.id   AF-A0A6B3B110-F1
#
_cell.length_a   1.000
_cell.length_b   1.000
_cell.length_c   1.000
_cell.angle_alpha   90.00
_cell.angle_beta   90.00
_cell.angle_gamma   90.00
#
_symmetry.space_group_name_H-M   'P 1'
#
loop_
_entity.id
_entity.type
_entity.pdbx_description
1 polymer ?
#
loop_
_entity_poly.entity_id
_entity_poly.type
_entity_poly.pdbx_seq_one_letter_code
_entity_poly.pdbx_strand_id
1 'polypeptide(L)'
;MTTAAPDGRDVPGADAYSVVIPTIGRPCLGACLSALAEAAVPPPRAIFLVDDRPAPDTPLDLAPAGPLADRVTVLTAGGRGPAAARNAGL
;
A
#
# COMPACT_ATOMS: atom_id res chain seq x y z
N MET A 1 10.24 -2.15 45.70
CA MET A 1 10.63 -3.32 44.90
C MET A 1 9.38 -4.17 44.70
N THR A 2 8.63 -3.91 43.62
CA THR A 2 7.52 -4.74 43.15
C THR A 2 7.49 -4.64 41.64
N THR A 3 7.85 -5.72 40.97
CA THR A 3 7.73 -5.92 39.53
C THR A 3 6.25 -6.09 39.19
N ALA A 4 5.73 -5.28 38.26
CA ALA A 4 4.48 -5.54 37.57
C ALA A 4 4.78 -6.03 36.14
N ALA A 5 3.94 -6.96 35.69
CA ALA A 5 4.06 -7.79 34.50
C ALA A 5 4.31 -7.00 33.20
N PRO A 6 4.87 -7.63 32.15
CA PRO A 6 4.91 -6.98 30.84
C PRO A 6 3.49 -6.69 30.40
N ASP A 7 3.17 -5.40 30.28
CA ASP A 7 1.94 -4.90 29.69
C ASP A 7 1.73 -5.56 28.33
N GLY A 8 0.47 -5.90 28.07
CA GLY A 8 -0.02 -6.71 26.96
C GLY A 8 0.88 -6.65 25.74
N ARG A 9 1.67 -7.70 25.54
CA ARG A 9 2.25 -7.96 24.23
C ARG A 9 1.07 -8.02 23.27
N ASP A 10 1.01 -7.02 22.42
CA ASP A 10 0.12 -6.92 21.28
C ASP A 10 -0.02 -8.32 20.68
N VAL A 11 -1.20 -8.90 20.88
CA VAL A 11 -1.54 -10.19 20.28
C VAL A 11 -1.40 -9.92 18.79
N PRO A 12 -0.50 -10.58 18.02
CA PRO A 12 -0.34 -10.25 16.60
C PRO A 12 -1.68 -10.51 15.91
N GLY A 13 -2.48 -9.46 15.75
CA GLY A 13 -3.74 -9.53 15.06
C GLY A 13 -3.39 -9.83 13.61
N ALA A 14 -3.74 -11.04 13.16
CA ALA A 14 -3.65 -11.50 11.77
C ALA A 14 -2.58 -10.74 10.95
N ASP A 15 -1.31 -11.14 11.13
CA ASP A 15 -0.10 -10.59 10.50
C ASP A 15 -0.28 -9.25 9.78
N ALA A 16 0.09 -8.15 10.44
CA ALA A 16 0.07 -6.81 9.86
C ALA A 16 0.83 -6.79 8.51
N TYR A 17 0.08 -6.82 7.41
CA TYR A 17 0.64 -6.92 6.06
C TYR A 17 0.66 -5.55 5.37
N SER A 18 1.52 -5.45 4.36
CA SER A 18 1.57 -4.30 3.45
C SER A 18 1.36 -4.79 2.01
N VAL A 19 0.72 -3.97 1.20
CA VAL A 19 0.46 -4.26 -0.21
C VAL A 19 1.31 -3.33 -1.07
N VAL A 20 2.06 -3.88 -2.02
CA VAL A 20 2.80 -3.09 -3.01
C VAL A 20 2.10 -3.23 -4.34
N ILE A 21 1.76 -2.11 -4.98
CA ILE A 21 1.08 -2.06 -6.27
C ILE A 21 1.96 -1.31 -7.27
N PRO A 22 2.79 -2.01 -8.06
CA PRO A 22 3.46 -1.42 -9.21
C PRO A 22 2.44 -0.99 -10.26
N THR A 23 2.56 0.23 -10.77
CA THR A 23 1.69 0.74 -11.82
C THR A 23 2.45 1.66 -12.77
N ILE A 24 2.00 1.72 -14.01
CA ILE A 24 2.42 2.72 -15.00
C ILE A 24 1.27 3.71 -15.28
N GLY A 25 0.29 3.82 -14.37
CA GLY A 25 -0.86 4.72 -14.50
C GLY A 25 -1.99 4.20 -15.40
N ARG A 26 -2.12 2.88 -15.58
CA ARG A 26 -3.19 2.30 -16.40
C ARG A 26 -4.57 2.50 -15.74
N PRO A 27 -5.66 2.69 -16.52
CA PRO A 27 -7.01 2.86 -15.97
C PRO A 27 -7.49 1.70 -15.07
N CYS A 28 -6.96 0.48 -15.26
CA CYS A 28 -7.29 -0.66 -14.40
C CYS A 28 -6.85 -0.49 -12.94
N LEU A 29 -6.00 0.49 -12.63
CA LEU A 29 -5.61 0.81 -11.26
C LEU A 29 -6.83 1.12 -10.38
N GLY A 30 -7.81 1.87 -10.89
CA GLY A 30 -9.01 2.19 -10.12
C GLY A 30 -9.78 0.94 -9.70
N ALA A 31 -10.00 0.01 -10.63
CA ALA A 31 -10.65 -1.28 -10.34
C ALA A 31 -9.85 -2.13 -9.32
N CYS A 32 -8.51 -2.11 -9.41
CA CYS A 32 -7.65 -2.80 -8.44
C CYS A 32 -7.78 -2.21 -7.03
N LEU A 33 -7.79 -0.87 -6.91
CA LEU A 33 -7.94 -0.19 -5.62
C LEU A 33 -9.32 -0.42 -5.00
N SER A 34 -10.39 -0.37 -5.79
CA SER A 34 -11.73 -0.66 -5.30
C SER A 34 -11.89 -2.10 -4.84
N ALA A 35 -11.38 -3.07 -5.62
CA ALA A 35 -11.41 -4.47 -5.23
C ALA A 35 -10.62 -4.74 -3.93
N LEU A 36 -9.48 -4.06 -3.74
CA LEU A 36 -8.71 -4.15 -2.50
C LEU A 36 -9.49 -3.57 -1.31
N ALA A 37 -10.13 -2.41 -1.49
CA ALA A 37 -10.95 -1.77 -0.45
C ALA A 37 -12.14 -2.65 -0.01
N GLU A 38 -12.74 -3.38 -0.94
CA GLU A 38 -13.86 -4.30 -0.67
C GLU A 38 -13.42 -5.60 0.02
N ALA A 39 -12.27 -6.16 -0.38
CA ALA A 39 -11.85 -7.49 0.05
C ALA A 39 -10.98 -7.52 1.32
N ALA A 40 -10.28 -6.42 1.65
CA ALA A 40 -9.26 -6.42 2.69
C ALA A 40 -9.84 -6.44 4.12
N VAL A 41 -9.96 -7.63 4.71
CA VAL A 41 -10.34 -7.82 6.13
C VAL A 41 -9.39 -8.84 6.80
N PRO A 42 -8.54 -8.42 7.76
CA PRO A 42 -8.32 -7.04 8.21
C PRO A 42 -7.68 -6.17 7.11
N PRO A 43 -7.81 -4.83 7.19
CA PRO A 43 -7.19 -3.94 6.20
C PRO A 43 -5.66 -3.99 6.28
N PRO A 44 -4.94 -3.73 5.17
CA PRO A 44 -3.49 -3.64 5.18
C PRO A 44 -3.02 -2.51 6.10
N ARG A 45 -1.86 -2.68 6.73
CA ARG A 45 -1.18 -1.62 7.49
C ARG A 45 -0.76 -0.45 6.59
N ALA A 46 -0.33 -0.76 5.36
CA ALA A 46 0.14 0.21 4.39
C ALA A 46 -0.05 -0.31 2.96
N ILE A 47 -0.27 0.61 2.04
CA ILE A 47 -0.30 0.37 0.60
C ILE A 47 0.78 1.25 -0.04
N PHE A 48 1.77 0.63 -0.67
CA PHE A 48 2.78 1.33 -1.46
C PHE A 48 2.40 1.27 -2.93
N LEU A 49 1.86 2.38 -3.44
CA LEU A 49 1.51 2.52 -4.84
C LEU A 49 2.72 3.07 -5.60
N VAL A 50 3.36 2.22 -6.41
CA VAL A 50 4.63 2.56 -7.05
C VAL A 50 4.39 2.98 -8.50
N ASP A 51 4.46 4.28 -8.75
CA ASP A 51 4.36 4.91 -10.05
C ASP A 51 5.68 4.74 -10.82
N ASP A 52 5.70 3.79 -11.75
CA ASP A 52 6.84 3.49 -12.61
C ASP A 52 6.74 4.20 -13.97
N ARG A 53 5.99 5.30 -14.07
CA ARG A 53 6.06 6.18 -15.26
C ARG A 53 7.42 6.90 -15.30
N PRO A 54 8.09 7.02 -16.47
CA PRO A 54 9.36 7.74 -16.59
C PRO A 54 9.28 9.22 -16.19
N ALA A 55 8.13 9.86 -16.44
CA ALA A 55 7.84 11.23 -16.07
C ALA A 55 6.32 11.39 -15.86
N PRO A 56 5.79 11.15 -14.65
CA PRO A 56 4.37 11.32 -14.39
C PRO A 56 3.98 12.81 -14.49
N ASP A 57 3.13 13.13 -15.45
CA ASP A 57 2.60 14.48 -15.72
C ASP A 57 1.37 14.82 -14.87
N THR A 58 0.71 13.79 -14.34
CA THR A 58 -0.54 13.84 -13.60
C THR A 58 -0.48 12.91 -12.39
N PRO A 59 -1.01 13.31 -11.22
CA PRO A 59 -1.10 12.42 -10.07
C PRO A 59 -1.95 11.17 -10.37
N LEU A 60 -1.65 10.06 -9.68
CA LEU A 60 -2.51 8.88 -9.72
C LEU A 60 -3.84 9.17 -9.01
N ASP A 61 -4.94 8.69 -9.58
CA ASP A 61 -6.25 8.78 -8.93
C ASP A 61 -6.34 7.76 -7.79
N LEU A 62 -6.44 8.26 -6.57
CA LEU A 62 -6.56 7.45 -5.35
C LEU A 62 -8.00 7.37 -4.84
N ALA A 63 -8.96 8.10 -5.42
CA ALA A 63 -10.34 8.08 -4.97
C ALA A 63 -10.95 6.67 -4.92
N PRO A 64 -10.63 5.75 -5.86
CA PRO A 64 -11.13 4.37 -5.80
C PRO A 64 -10.65 3.54 -4.61
N ALA A 65 -9.62 3.97 -3.87
CA ALA A 65 -9.15 3.30 -2.65
C ALA A 65 -10.08 3.51 -1.44
N GLY A 66 -10.99 4.50 -1.51
CA GLY A 66 -11.99 4.74 -0.48
C GLY A 66 -11.39 4.83 0.94
N PRO A 67 -11.86 4.03 1.93
CA PRO A 67 -11.34 4.04 3.30
C PRO A 67 -9.85 3.66 3.42
N LEU A 68 -9.24 3.07 2.38
CA LEU A 68 -7.82 2.74 2.36
C LEU A 68 -6.94 3.91 1.89
N ALA A 69 -7.52 5.01 1.40
CA ALA A 69 -6.77 6.15 0.86
C ALA A 69 -5.74 6.71 1.87
N ASP A 70 -6.10 6.81 3.14
CA ASP A 70 -5.21 7.29 4.22
C ASP A 70 -4.04 6.34 4.52
N ARG A 71 -4.06 5.13 3.95
CA ARG A 71 -2.99 4.13 4.06
C ARG A 71 -2.13 4.03 2.81
N VAL A 72 -2.42 4.82 1.77
CA VAL A 72 -1.67 4.82 0.50
C VAL A 72 -0.50 5.78 0.58
N THR A 73 0.70 5.26 0.34
CA THR A 73 1.91 6.05 0.07
C THR A 73 2.29 5.86 -1.40
N VAL A 74 2.38 6.95 -2.15
CA VAL A 74 2.81 6.91 -3.56
C VAL A 74 4.33 7.06 -3.63
N LEU A 75 4.98 6.13 -4.32
CA LEU A 75 6.43 6.13 -4.58
C LEU A 75 6.68 6.24 -6.08
N THR A 76 7.70 6.99 -6.50
CA THR A 76 8.08 7.10 -7.92
C THR A 76 9.29 6.23 -8.24
N ALA A 77 9.17 5.31 -9.19
CA ALA A 77 10.27 4.42 -9.62
C ALA A 77 11.00 4.90 -10.90
N GLY A 78 10.34 5.69 -11.75
CA GLY A 78 10.97 6.37 -12.89
C GLY A 78 11.21 5.50 -14.13
N GLY A 79 10.40 4.46 -14.37
CA GLY A 79 10.46 3.65 -15.59
C GLY A 79 11.54 2.57 -15.57
N ARG A 80 11.88 2.05 -14.38
CA ARG A 80 12.92 1.02 -14.21
C ARG A 80 12.40 -0.40 -14.33
N GLY A 81 11.09 -0.55 -14.54
CA GLY A 81 10.42 -1.82 -14.75
C GLY A 81 9.84 -2.43 -13.46
N PRO A 82 9.01 -3.48 -13.60
CA PRO A 82 8.20 -4.02 -12.49
C PRO A 82 9.00 -4.53 -11.29
N ALA A 83 10.18 -5.10 -11.52
CA ALA A 83 11.03 -5.61 -10.45
C ALA A 83 11.59 -4.48 -9.57
N ALA A 84 12.05 -3.39 -10.21
CA ALA A 84 12.55 -2.22 -9.49
C ALA A 84 11.42 -1.52 -8.72
N ALA A 85 10.23 -1.42 -9.32
CA ALA A 85 9.06 -0.87 -8.64
C ALA A 85 8.66 -1.70 -7.42
N ARG A 86 8.69 -3.03 -7.51
CA ARG A 86 8.44 -3.90 -6.35
C ARG A 86 9.47 -3.67 -5.23
N ASN A 87 10.75 -3.60 -5.56
CA ASN A 87 11.82 -3.39 -4.58
C ASN A 87 11.75 -2.02 -3.89
N ALA A 88 11.14 -1.02 -4.54
CA ALA A 88 10.94 0.29 -3.93
C ALA A 88 9.88 0.29 -2.81
N GLY A 89 8.97 -0.70 -2.80
CA GLY A 89 7.93 -0.84 -1.78
C GLY A 89 8.26 -1.78 -0.62
N LEU A 90 9.50 -2.28 -0.54
CA LEU A 90 10.04 -3.04 0.60
C LEU A 90 10.62 -2.09 1.66
#